data_AF-A0AAE6NP85-F1
#
_entry.id   AF-A0AAE6NP85-F1
#
_cell.length_a   1.000
_cell.length_b   1.000
_cell.length_c   1.000
_cell.angle_alpha   90.00
_cell.angle_beta   90.00
_cell.angle_gamma   90.00
#
_symmetry.space_group_name_H-M   'P 1'
#
loop_
_entity.id
_entity.type
_entity.pdbx_description
1 polymer ?
#
loop_
_entity_poly.entity_id
_entity_poly.type
_entity_poly.pdbx_seq_one_letter_code
_entity_poly.pdbx_strand_id
1 'polypeptide(L)'
;MPLDQAVNEIEGFLLWEAEKDRARTRAEAFCAGLPWLTDTQRREVELRYCQDQCDTSQAYLERIATRSAALRTEYEGVYRALRRRLITALLTGTVAVAVLVAMTAVGMSTR
;
A
#
# COMPACT_ATOMS: atom_id res chain seq x y z
N MET A 1 -18.17 9.14 5.72
CA MET A 1 -16.84 8.57 5.49
C MET A 1 -16.98 7.06 5.49
N PRO A 2 -16.48 6.33 4.49
CA PRO A 2 -16.63 4.88 4.44
C PRO A 2 -15.75 4.24 5.54
N LEU A 3 -16.23 3.16 6.16
CA LEU A 3 -15.67 2.57 7.39
C LEU A 3 -14.22 2.11 7.22
N ASP A 4 -13.89 1.60 6.04
CA ASP A 4 -12.57 1.17 5.62
C ASP A 4 -11.53 2.32 5.64
N GLN A 5 -11.92 3.49 5.17
CA GLN A 5 -11.06 4.68 5.22
C GLN A 5 -10.79 5.09 6.67
N ALA A 6 -11.81 5.05 7.54
CA ALA A 6 -11.66 5.45 8.94
C ALA A 6 -10.74 4.49 9.71
N VAL A 7 -10.87 3.18 9.45
CA VAL A 7 -9.97 2.16 10.03
C VAL A 7 -8.53 2.39 9.60
N ASN A 8 -8.29 2.68 8.32
CA ASN A 8 -6.94 2.92 7.81
C ASN A 8 -6.30 4.19 8.40
N GLU A 9 -7.08 5.26 8.60
CA GLU A 9 -6.60 6.48 9.25
C GLU A 9 -6.24 6.23 10.73
N ILE A 10 -7.08 5.47 11.45
CA ILE A 10 -6.79 5.08 12.83
C ILE A 10 -5.55 4.19 12.91
N GLU A 11 -5.42 3.20 12.03
CA GLU A 11 -4.24 2.34 11.96
C GLU A 11 -2.97 3.14 11.71
N GLY A 12 -2.99 4.08 10.75
CA GLY A 12 -1.89 4.98 10.48
C GLY A 12 -1.51 5.84 11.69
N PHE A 13 -2.50 6.39 12.40
CA PHE A 13 -2.28 7.14 13.63
C PHE A 13 -1.64 6.27 14.73
N LEU A 14 -2.15 5.05 14.94
CA LEU A 14 -1.63 4.11 15.94
C LEU A 14 -0.19 3.69 15.63
N LEU A 15 0.12 3.42 14.37
CA LEU A 15 1.47 3.10 13.92
C LEU A 15 2.44 4.27 14.16
N TRP A 16 2.00 5.49 13.86
CA TRP A 16 2.80 6.69 14.09
C TRP A 16 3.06 6.95 15.58
N GLU A 17 2.04 6.81 16.42
CA GLU A 17 2.19 6.99 17.86
C GLU A 17 3.13 5.93 18.47
N ALA A 18 3.03 4.69 18.00
CA ALA A 18 3.98 3.64 18.39
C ALA A 18 5.42 3.96 17.95
N GLU A 19 5.63 4.58 16.79
CA GLU A 19 6.97 4.94 16.34
C GLU A 19 7.57 6.09 17.16
N LYS A 20 6.76 7.07 17.56
CA LYS A 20 7.18 8.13 18.49
C LYS A 20 7.62 7.57 19.84
N ASP A 21 6.86 6.63 20.39
CA ASP A 21 7.20 5.97 21.65
C ASP A 21 8.51 5.17 21.56
N ARG A 22 8.71 4.45 20.44
CA ARG A 22 10.00 3.78 20.15
C ARG A 22 11.15 4.77 19.99
N ALA A 23 10.93 5.90 19.32
CA ALA A 23 11.96 6.94 19.15
C ALA A 23 12.39 7.48 20.52
N ARG A 24 11.44 7.77 21.40
CA ARG A 24 11.71 8.21 22.77
C ARG A 24 12.45 7.16 23.59
N THR A 25 11.99 5.92 23.58
CA THR A 25 12.65 4.81 24.29
C THR A 25 14.11 4.63 23.83
N ARG A 26 14.36 4.72 22.52
CA ARG A 26 15.71 4.68 21.95
C ARG A 26 16.56 5.88 22.37
N ALA A 27 15.97 7.07 22.44
CA ALA A 27 16.65 8.28 22.89
C ALA A 27 17.09 8.18 24.36
N GLU A 28 16.19 7.70 25.22
CA GLU A 28 16.46 7.48 26.65
C GLU A 28 17.57 6.44 26.83
N ALA A 29 17.50 5.30 26.12
CA ALA A 29 18.53 4.26 26.13
C ALA A 29 19.89 4.76 25.60
N PHE A 30 19.89 5.57 24.55
CA PHE A 30 21.09 6.20 24.00
C PHE A 30 21.74 7.14 25.03
N CYS A 31 20.94 7.99 25.67
CA CYS A 31 21.44 8.92 26.68
C CYS A 31 21.88 8.21 27.97
N ALA A 32 21.30 7.06 28.32
CA ALA A 32 21.76 6.25 29.45
C ALA A 32 23.21 5.78 29.29
N GLY A 33 23.69 5.62 28.05
CA GLY A 33 25.10 5.32 27.74
C GLY A 33 26.05 6.51 27.88
N LEU A 34 25.54 7.71 28.15
CA LEU A 34 26.31 8.96 28.22
C LEU A 34 26.20 9.59 29.64
N PRO A 35 26.82 8.99 30.67
CA PRO A 35 26.65 9.43 32.06
C PRO A 35 27.27 10.79 32.37
N TRP A 36 28.12 11.31 31.49
CA TRP A 36 28.76 12.63 31.65
C TRP A 36 27.87 13.80 31.21
N LEU A 37 26.71 13.54 30.61
CA LEU A 37 25.77 14.59 30.21
C LEU A 37 25.00 15.12 31.41
N THR A 38 24.89 16.45 31.50
CA THR A 38 23.96 17.09 32.43
C THR A 38 22.51 16.85 32.01
N ASP A 39 21.56 17.04 32.92
CA ASP A 39 20.13 16.84 32.61
C ASP A 39 19.64 17.74 31.47
N THR A 40 20.15 18.97 31.38
CA THR A 40 19.83 19.88 30.28
C THR A 40 20.36 19.37 28.95
N GLN A 41 21.62 18.90 28.91
CA GLN A 41 22.21 18.34 27.70
C GLN A 41 21.52 17.05 27.27
N ARG A 42 21.18 16.18 28.24
CA ARG A 42 20.42 14.95 28.01
C ARG A 42 19.09 15.26 27.33
N ARG A 43 18.32 16.20 27.88
CA ARG A 43 17.00 16.55 27.33
C ARG A 43 17.08 17.17 25.94
N GLU A 44 18.13 17.96 25.66
CA GLU A 44 18.37 18.50 24.32
C GLU A 44 18.70 17.39 23.32
N VAL A 45 19.58 16.45 23.68
CA VAL A 45 19.93 15.30 22.84
C VAL A 45 18.71 14.42 22.58
N GLU A 46 17.90 14.12 23.61
CA GLU A 46 16.67 13.34 23.47
C GLU A 46 15.70 13.99 22.48
N LEU A 47 15.50 15.31 22.58
CA LEU A 47 14.61 16.05 21.69
C LEU A 47 15.11 16.04 20.25
N ARG A 48 16.40 16.31 20.03
CA ARG A 48 17.03 16.27 18.70
C ARG A 48 16.98 14.88 18.08
N TYR A 49 17.25 13.85 18.87
CA TYR A 49 17.19 12.46 18.42
C TYR A 49 15.77 12.06 18.00
N CYS A 50 14.77 12.40 18.81
CA CYS A 50 13.37 12.12 18.47
C CYS A 50 12.96 12.85 17.18
N GLN A 51 13.38 14.10 17.01
CA GLN A 51 13.09 14.87 15.81
C GLN A 51 13.73 14.25 14.56
N ASP A 52 15.02 13.92 14.62
CA ASP A 52 15.74 13.26 13.52
C ASP A 52 15.13 11.91 13.13
N GLN A 53 14.70 11.12 14.13
CA GLN A 53 14.02 9.85 13.88
C GLN A 53 12.63 10.02 13.26
N CYS A 54 11.87 11.03 13.67
CA CYS A 54 10.60 11.36 13.03
C CYS A 54 10.80 11.76 11.57
N ASP A 55 11.76 12.66 11.29
CA ASP A 55 12.05 13.15 9.93
C ASP A 55 12.53 12.01 9.03
N THR A 56 13.41 11.15 9.54
CA THR A 56 13.90 9.96 8.84
C THR A 56 12.78 8.97 8.54
N SER A 57 11.92 8.70 9.53
CA SER A 57 10.79 7.78 9.37
C SER A 57 9.79 8.30 8.35
N GLN A 58 9.48 9.59 8.39
CA GLN A 58 8.61 10.23 7.41
C GLN A 58 9.18 10.11 5.99
N ALA A 59 10.46 10.45 5.79
CA ALA A 59 11.10 10.35 4.48
C ALA A 59 11.11 8.90 3.95
N TYR A 60 11.29 7.92 4.82
CA TYR A 60 11.25 6.50 4.45
C TYR A 60 9.83 6.05 4.04
N LEU A 61 8.81 6.45 4.82
CA LEU A 61 7.41 6.16 4.50
C LEU A 61 6.99 6.80 3.17
N GLU A 62 7.36 8.06 2.93
CA GLU A 62 7.09 8.75 1.66
C GLU A 62 7.74 8.03 0.48
N ARG A 63 8.98 7.57 0.64
CA ARG A 63 9.68 6.79 -0.38
C ARG A 63 8.98 5.45 -0.65
N ILE A 64 8.59 4.72 0.39
CA ILE A 64 7.85 3.45 0.24
C ILE A 64 6.51 3.69 -0.43
N ALA A 65 5.75 4.70 0.01
CA ALA A 65 4.46 5.03 -0.56
C ALA A 65 4.57 5.33 -2.05
N THR A 66 5.54 6.17 -2.43
CA THR A 66 5.84 6.51 -3.82
C THR A 66 6.21 5.26 -4.63
N ARG A 67 7.10 4.41 -4.10
CA ARG A 67 7.53 3.18 -4.79
C ARG A 67 6.40 2.17 -4.93
N SER A 68 5.55 2.04 -3.91
CA SER A 68 4.41 1.14 -3.90
C SER A 68 3.33 1.60 -4.88
N ALA A 69 3.08 2.91 -4.97
CA ALA A 69 2.19 3.49 -5.96
C ALA A 69 2.70 3.26 -7.39
N ALA A 70 4.01 3.44 -7.62
CA ALA A 70 4.65 3.17 -8.91
C ALA A 70 4.54 1.68 -9.31
N LEU A 71 4.84 0.77 -8.40
CA LEU A 71 4.67 -0.67 -8.62
C LEU A 71 3.21 -1.01 -8.94
N ARG A 72 2.27 -0.50 -8.14
CA ARG A 72 0.85 -0.74 -8.35
C ARG A 72 0.39 -0.26 -9.73
N THR A 73 0.85 0.90 -10.18
CA THR A 73 0.51 1.41 -11.53
C THR A 73 1.08 0.54 -12.64
N GLU A 74 2.32 0.05 -12.50
CA GLU A 74 2.95 -0.88 -13.44
C GLU A 74 2.15 -2.19 -13.56
N TYR A 75 1.81 -2.82 -12.42
CA TYR A 75 1.06 -4.07 -12.39
C TYR A 75 -0.40 -3.90 -12.85
N GLU A 76 -1.06 -2.81 -12.47
CA GLU A 76 -2.43 -2.54 -12.93
C GLU A 76 -2.49 -2.38 -14.46
N GLY A 77 -1.46 -1.82 -15.09
CA GLY A 77 -1.35 -1.75 -16.55
C GLY A 77 -1.37 -3.14 -17.19
N VAL A 78 -0.51 -4.04 -16.72
CA VAL A 78 -0.44 -5.43 -17.19
C VAL A 78 -1.76 -6.18 -16.93
N TYR A 79 -2.32 -6.03 -15.73
CA TYR A 79 -3.57 -6.69 -15.36
C TYR A 79 -4.74 -6.21 -16.22
N ARG A 80 -4.85 -4.90 -16.48
CA ARG A 80 -5.90 -4.35 -17.36
C ARG A 80 -5.76 -4.89 -18.78
N ALA A 81 -4.55 -5.01 -19.30
CA ALA A 81 -4.32 -5.58 -20.63
C ALA A 81 -4.72 -7.06 -20.69
N LEU A 82 -4.31 -7.86 -19.70
CA LEU A 82 -4.68 -9.28 -19.62
C LEU A 82 -6.19 -9.46 -19.44
N ARG A 83 -6.80 -8.69 -18.54
CA ARG A 83 -8.25 -8.69 -18.32
C ARG A 83 -9.02 -8.35 -19.59
N ARG A 84 -8.58 -7.35 -20.36
CA ARG A 84 -9.18 -7.02 -21.65
C ARG A 84 -9.08 -8.19 -22.62
N ARG A 85 -7.91 -8.81 -22.77
CA ARG A 85 -7.70 -9.98 -23.64
C ARG A 85 -8.60 -11.15 -23.27
N LEU A 86 -8.71 -11.47 -21.98
CA LEU A 86 -9.57 -12.54 -21.48
C LEU A 86 -11.05 -12.24 -21.73
N ILE A 87 -11.50 -11.02 -21.46
CA ILE A 87 -12.88 -10.60 -21.74
C ILE A 87 -13.17 -10.68 -23.25
N THR A 88 -12.26 -10.22 -24.10
CA THR A 88 -12.45 -10.32 -25.56
C THR A 88 -12.47 -11.76 -26.05
N ALA A 89 -11.60 -12.62 -25.52
CA ALA A 89 -11.57 -14.05 -25.87
C ALA A 89 -12.85 -14.76 -25.42
N LEU A 90 -13.34 -14.46 -24.22
CA LEU A 90 -14.60 -15.00 -23.71
C LEU A 90 -15.77 -14.54 -24.57
N LEU A 91 -15.88 -13.24 -24.86
CA LEU A 91 -16.96 -12.70 -25.68
C LEU A 91 -16.96 -13.30 -27.10
N THR A 92 -15.79 -13.33 -27.75
CA THR A 92 -15.67 -13.94 -29.09
C THR A 92 -16.02 -15.43 -29.08
N GLY A 93 -15.55 -16.19 -28.08
CA GLY A 93 -15.93 -17.59 -27.88
C GLY A 93 -17.44 -17.76 -27.68
N THR A 94 -18.08 -16.95 -26.83
CA THR A 94 -19.54 -17.02 -26.62
C THR A 94 -20.33 -16.72 -27.89
N VAL A 95 -19.91 -15.73 -28.68
CA VAL A 95 -20.56 -15.41 -29.97
C VAL A 95 -20.38 -16.56 -30.96
N ALA A 96 -19.18 -17.14 -31.06
CA ALA A 96 -18.93 -18.27 -31.95
C ALA A 96 -19.80 -19.48 -31.60
N VAL A 97 -19.92 -19.81 -30.32
CA VAL A 97 -20.80 -20.89 -29.83
C VAL A 97 -22.27 -20.57 -30.13
N ALA A 98 -22.72 -19.35 -29.86
CA ALA A 98 -24.10 -18.95 -30.12
C ALA A 98 -24.46 -19.04 -31.61
N VAL A 99 -23.55 -18.63 -32.51
CA VAL A 99 -23.71 -18.75 -33.96
C VAL A 99 -23.78 -20.22 -34.38
N LEU A 100 -22.90 -21.08 -33.85
CA LEU A 100 -22.93 -22.51 -34.16
C LEU A 100 -24.25 -23.15 -33.73
N VAL A 101 -24.72 -22.86 -32.52
CA VAL A 101 -26.01 -23.34 -32.00
C VAL A 101 -27.16 -22.83 -32.88
N ALA A 102 -27.17 -21.56 -33.25
CA ALA A 102 -28.19 -20.99 -34.14
C ALA A 102 -28.21 -21.67 -35.51
N MET A 103 -27.04 -21.93 -36.11
CA MET A 103 -26.95 -22.65 -37.39
C MET A 103 -27.49 -24.08 -37.28
N THR A 104 -27.16 -24.80 -36.19
CA THR A 104 -27.70 -26.16 -35.97
C THR A 104 -29.21 -26.15 -35.78
N ALA A 105 -29.76 -25.17 -35.05
CA ALA A 105 -31.19 -25.03 -34.84
C ALA A 105 -31.94 -24.70 -36.15
N VAL A 106 -31.41 -23.78 -36.97
CA VAL A 106 -31.99 -23.47 -38.29
C VAL A 106 -31.92 -24.68 -39.23
N GLY A 107 -30.80 -25.42 -39.23
CA GLY A 107 -30.65 -26.65 -40.01
C GLY A 107 -31.59 -27.78 -39.59
N MET A 108 -31.97 -27.84 -38.31
CA MET A 108 -32.99 -28.75 -37.81
C MET A 108 -34.42 -28.31 -38.14
N SER A 109 -34.69 -27.00 -38.16
CA SER A 109 -36.00 -26.44 -38.50
C SER A 109 -36.34 -26.52 -39.99
N THR A 110 -35.31 -26.60 -40.85
CA THR A 110 -35.46 -26.65 -42.32
C THR A 110 -35.48 -28.07 -42.90
N ARG A 111 -35.33 -29.10 -42.06
CA ARG A 111 -35.46 -30.52 -42.42
C ARG A 111 -36.79 -31.08 -41.96
#